data_AF-A0A945MBH6-F1
#
_entry.id   AF-A0A945MBH6-F1
#
_cell.length_a   1.000
_cell.length_b   1.000
_cell.length_c   1.000
_cell.angle_alpha   90.00
_cell.angle_beta   90.00
_cell.angle_gamma   90.00
#
_symmetry.space_group_name_H-M   'P 1'
#
loop_
_entity.id
_entity.type
_entity.pdbx_description
1 polymer ?
#
loop_
_entity_poly.entity_id
_entity_poly.type
_entity_poly.pdbx_seq_one_letter_code
_entity_poly.pdbx_strand_id
1 'polypeptide(L)'
;MLRTALQYREYVGLGLSGRSGAYTRAQRLLVLNVTMSRRRMENLLSIIGKVSADNRNSTMLFQYLPQFGRHFAPPKPLPHLLHGPWRRAGCEDFAIDSA
;
A
#
# COMPACT_ATOMS: atom_id res chain seq x y z
N MET A 1 3.99 -8.19 -8.22
CA MET A 1 2.94 -7.38 -7.55
C MET A 1 1.94 -8.26 -6.83
N LEU A 2 1.10 -9.08 -7.49
CA LEU A 2 0.13 -9.94 -6.77
C LEU A 2 0.81 -10.93 -5.81
N ARG A 3 1.88 -11.61 -6.25
CA ARG A 3 2.70 -12.46 -5.37
C ARG A 3 3.22 -11.70 -4.15
N THR A 4 3.78 -10.51 -4.36
CA THR A 4 4.27 -9.63 -3.29
C THR A 4 3.16 -9.23 -2.33
N ALA A 5 1.98 -8.88 -2.84
CA ALA A 5 0.83 -8.53 -2.03
C ALA A 5 0.33 -9.72 -1.19
N LEU A 6 0.26 -10.92 -1.78
CA LEU A 6 -0.12 -12.14 -1.05
C LEU A 6 0.91 -12.52 0.02
N GLN A 7 2.21 -12.43 -0.30
CA GLN A 7 3.29 -12.66 0.65
C GLN A 7 3.24 -11.67 1.83
N TYR A 8 2.96 -10.39 1.57
CA TYR A 8 2.78 -9.40 2.64
C TYR A 8 1.51 -9.67 3.46
N ARG A 9 0.42 -10.14 2.83
CA ARG A 9 -0.78 -10.53 3.55
C ARG A 9 -0.53 -11.72 4.47
N GLU A 10 0.25 -12.70 4.03
CA GLU A 10 0.69 -13.81 4.88
C GLU A 10 1.61 -13.32 6.00
N TYR A 11 2.59 -12.46 5.69
CA TYR A 11 3.55 -11.96 6.67
C TYR A 11 2.91 -11.08 7.76
N VAL A 12 2.01 -10.18 7.38
CA VAL A 12 1.33 -9.23 8.28
C VAL A 12 0.08 -9.87 8.93
N GLY A 13 -0.65 -10.69 8.18
CA GLY A 13 -1.93 -11.27 8.61
C GLY A 13 -1.84 -12.58 9.40
N LEU A 14 -0.77 -13.38 9.25
CA LEU A 14 -0.62 -14.66 9.97
C LEU A 14 0.23 -14.57 11.24
N GLY A 15 0.62 -13.37 11.67
CA GLY A 15 1.39 -13.21 12.91
C GLY A 15 2.76 -13.91 12.92
N LEU A 16 3.35 -14.17 11.73
CA LEU A 16 4.72 -14.71 11.62
C LEU A 16 5.79 -13.77 12.19
N SER A 17 5.40 -12.53 12.55
CA SER A 17 6.14 -11.61 13.42
C SER A 17 6.50 -12.19 14.80
N GLY A 18 5.93 -13.34 15.19
CA GLY A 18 6.19 -14.00 16.48
C GLY A 18 7.46 -14.86 16.56
N ARG A 19 8.20 -15.10 15.45
CA ARG A 19 9.40 -15.97 15.46
C ARG A 19 10.75 -15.25 15.41
N SER A 20 10.76 -13.92 15.36
CA SER A 20 11.99 -13.12 15.36
C SER A 20 11.82 -11.98 16.36
N GLY A 21 12.45 -12.09 17.53
CA GLY A 21 12.30 -11.22 18.70
C GLY A 21 12.69 -9.73 18.53
N ALA A 22 12.67 -9.19 17.31
CA ALA A 22 12.86 -7.77 17.01
C ALA A 22 11.56 -7.02 16.72
N TYR A 23 10.44 -7.71 16.45
CA TYR A 23 9.16 -7.09 16.03
C TYR A 23 7.98 -7.43 16.95
N THR A 24 8.26 -7.80 18.19
CA THR A 24 7.32 -8.30 19.21
C THR A 24 6.34 -7.26 19.78
N ARG A 25 6.15 -6.12 19.12
CA ARG A 25 5.16 -5.11 19.50
C ARG A 25 4.41 -4.58 18.29
N ALA A 26 3.51 -5.40 17.73
CA ALA A 26 2.34 -4.97 16.96
C ALA A 26 2.49 -3.65 16.18
N GLN A 27 3.55 -3.52 15.38
CA GLN A 27 3.70 -2.36 14.51
C GLN A 27 2.67 -2.55 13.40
N ARG A 28 1.65 -1.69 13.37
CA ARG A 28 0.66 -1.61 12.31
C ARG A 28 1.38 -1.22 11.03
N LEU A 29 1.97 -2.20 10.34
CA LEU A 29 2.74 -1.98 9.12
C LEU A 29 1.79 -1.60 7.98
N LEU A 30 2.09 -0.49 7.32
CA LEU A 30 1.41 -0.02 6.12
C LEU A 30 2.33 -0.24 4.92
N VAL A 31 1.78 -0.79 3.83
CA VAL A 31 2.51 -1.03 2.59
C VAL A 31 2.12 0.05 1.58
N LEU A 32 3.06 0.93 1.26
CA LEU A 32 2.88 2.00 0.29
C LEU A 32 3.17 1.50 -1.12
N ASN A 33 2.19 1.61 -2.00
CA ASN A 33 2.29 1.21 -3.40
C ASN A 33 2.11 2.42 -4.31
N VAL A 34 3.19 2.84 -4.94
CA VAL A 34 3.18 3.93 -5.92
C VAL A 34 3.23 3.36 -7.33
N THR A 35 2.39 3.88 -8.22
CA THR A 35 2.39 3.47 -9.63
C THR A 35 2.25 4.63 -10.60
N MET A 36 2.88 4.49 -11.76
CA MET A 36 2.88 5.49 -12.82
C MET A 36 1.70 5.33 -13.79
N SER A 37 0.82 4.35 -13.56
CA SER A 37 -0.33 4.06 -14.41
C SER A 37 -1.60 4.01 -13.57
N ARG A 38 -2.53 4.93 -13.83
CA ARG A 38 -3.84 4.96 -13.16
C ARG A 38 -4.60 3.66 -13.39
N ARG A 39 -4.65 3.17 -14.63
CA ARG A 39 -5.29 1.88 -14.97
C ARG A 39 -4.69 0.72 -14.17
N ARG A 40 -3.37 0.69 -13.98
CA ARG A 40 -2.71 -0.34 -13.18
C ARG A 40 -3.11 -0.24 -11.70
N MET A 41 -3.23 0.98 -11.17
CA MET A 41 -3.69 1.22 -9.80
C MET A 41 -5.11 0.67 -9.58
N GLU A 42 -6.06 1.03 -10.45
CA GLU A 42 -7.45 0.55 -10.33
C GLU A 42 -7.53 -0.98 -10.41
N ASN A 43 -6.76 -1.59 -11.32
CA ASN A 43 -6.70 -3.04 -11.44
C ASN A 43 -6.15 -3.69 -10.16
N LEU A 44 -5.11 -3.10 -9.55
CA LEU A 44 -4.55 -3.58 -8.29
C LEU A 44 -5.55 -3.44 -7.15
N LEU A 45 -6.22 -2.29 -7.02
CA LEU A 45 -7.27 -2.08 -6.02
C LEU A 45 -8.40 -3.11 -6.17
N SER A 46 -8.84 -3.37 -7.41
CA SER A 46 -9.88 -4.37 -7.69
C SER A 46 -9.43 -5.79 -7.32
N ILE A 47 -8.21 -6.19 -7.72
CA ILE A 47 -7.67 -7.52 -7.42
C ILE A 47 -7.49 -7.69 -5.91
N ILE A 48 -6.92 -6.68 -5.23
CA ILE A 48 -6.65 -6.71 -3.80
C ILE A 48 -7.95 -6.76 -3.00
N GLY A 49 -8.97 -6.01 -3.43
CA GLY A 49 -10.32 -6.14 -2.90
C GLY A 49 -10.77 -7.59 -2.97
N LYS A 50 -10.83 -8.17 -4.17
CA LYS A 50 -11.30 -9.55 -4.40
C LYS A 50 -10.57 -10.62 -3.59
N VAL A 51 -9.27 -10.46 -3.33
CA VAL A 51 -8.51 -11.45 -2.55
C VAL A 51 -8.60 -11.21 -1.05
N SER A 52 -8.90 -10.00 -0.58
CA SER A 52 -8.94 -9.68 0.85
C SER A 52 -10.26 -10.11 1.48
N ALA A 53 -10.24 -10.44 2.77
CA ALA A 53 -11.46 -10.72 3.52
C ALA A 53 -12.42 -9.51 3.42
N ASP A 54 -13.71 -9.78 3.22
CA ASP A 54 -14.77 -8.77 3.09
C ASP A 54 -14.62 -7.77 1.94
N ASN A 55 -13.81 -8.07 0.92
CA ASN A 55 -13.45 -7.16 -0.17
C ASN A 55 -12.73 -5.87 0.29
N ARG A 56 -12.12 -5.87 1.48
CA ARG A 56 -11.50 -4.67 2.09
C ARG A 56 -10.03 -4.91 2.44
N ASN A 57 -9.19 -3.89 2.25
CA ASN A 57 -7.79 -3.94 2.63
C ASN A 57 -7.33 -2.62 3.27
N SER A 58 -7.07 -2.64 4.57
CA SER A 58 -6.64 -1.48 5.35
C SER A 58 -5.12 -1.30 5.46
N THR A 59 -4.33 -2.31 5.06
CA THR A 59 -2.87 -2.32 5.25
C THR A 59 -2.10 -1.89 4.00
N MET A 60 -2.71 -1.96 2.81
CA MET A 60 -2.09 -1.55 1.56
C MET A 60 -2.66 -0.23 1.05
N LEU A 61 -1.77 0.74 0.85
CA LEU A 61 -2.08 2.09 0.40
C LEU A 61 -1.60 2.27 -1.04
N PHE A 62 -2.41 2.92 -1.89
CA PHE A 62 -2.13 3.11 -3.30
C PHE A 62 -2.15 4.58 -3.71
N GLN A 63 -1.14 5.01 -4.49
CA GLN A 63 -1.11 6.34 -5.08
C GLN A 63 -0.61 6.29 -6.54
N TYR A 64 -1.26 7.09 -7.39
CA TYR A 64 -0.90 7.26 -8.78
C TYR A 64 0.03 8.46 -8.94
N LEU A 65 1.27 8.21 -9.35
CA LEU A 65 2.29 9.23 -9.57
C LEU A 65 2.97 9.04 -10.93
N PRO A 66 2.47 9.73 -11.98
CA PRO A 66 3.07 9.64 -13.32
C PRO A 66 4.49 10.22 -13.38
N GLN A 67 4.85 11.07 -12.42
CA GLN A 67 6.14 11.76 -12.36
C GLN A 67 7.32 10.79 -12.20
N PHE A 68 7.11 9.63 -11.56
CA PHE A 68 8.13 8.59 -11.42
C PHE A 68 8.44 7.86 -12.74
N GLY A 69 7.66 8.09 -13.81
CA GLY A 69 7.92 7.52 -15.14
C GLY A 69 8.96 8.28 -15.96
N ARG A 70 9.41 9.43 -15.47
CA ARG A 70 10.46 10.21 -16.13
C ARG A 70 11.83 9.71 -15.67
N HIS A 71 12.37 8.74 -16.40
CA HIS A 71 13.63 8.06 -16.07
C HIS A 71 14.87 8.98 -16.03
N PHE A 72 14.82 10.15 -16.66
CA PHE A 72 15.97 11.05 -16.82
C PHE A 72 15.99 12.24 -15.85
N ALA A 73 15.01 12.35 -14.94
CA ALA A 73 15.04 13.36 -13.89
C ALA A 73 14.30 12.81 -12.66
N PRO A 74 14.97 12.63 -11.51
CA PRO A 74 14.24 12.29 -10.29
C PRO A 74 13.21 13.39 -10.02
N PRO A 75 11.96 13.02 -9.68
CA PRO A 75 10.97 14.03 -9.34
C PRO A 75 11.44 14.81 -8.11
N LYS A 76 11.11 16.10 -8.05
CA LYS A 76 11.25 16.88 -6.82
C LYS A 76 10.53 16.16 -5.67
N PRO A 77 10.95 16.34 -4.41
CA PRO A 77 10.22 15.79 -3.27
C PRO A 77 8.72 16.05 -3.43
N LEU A 78 7.93 15.00 -3.25
CA LEU A 78 6.48 15.02 -3.46
C LEU A 78 5.79 15.07 -2.09
N PRO A 79 5.61 16.25 -1.46
CA PRO A 79 5.08 16.35 -0.09
C PRO A 79 3.66 15.78 0.03
N HIS A 80 2.89 15.77 -1.07
CA HIS A 80 1.58 15.12 -1.12
C HIS A 80 1.62 13.59 -1.00
N LEU A 81 2.79 12.95 -1.00
CA LEU A 81 2.92 11.54 -0.58
C LEU A 81 2.68 11.38 0.92
N LEU A 82 3.02 12.40 1.72
CA LEU A 82 2.89 12.37 3.17
C LEU A 82 1.55 12.94 3.63
N HIS A 83 1.05 13.96 2.92
CA HIS A 83 -0.15 14.71 3.28
C HIS A 83 -1.37 14.41 2.39
N GLY A 84 -1.16 13.71 1.28
CA GLY A 84 -2.22 13.44 0.31
C GLY A 84 -3.02 12.18 0.64
N PRO A 85 -4.22 12.05 0.06
CA PRO A 85 -5.06 10.88 0.26
C PRO A 85 -4.46 9.65 -0.43
N TRP A 86 -4.37 8.57 0.34
CA TRP A 86 -3.98 7.25 -0.14
C TRP A 86 -5.20 6.37 -0.36
N ARG A 87 -5.31 5.78 -1.55
CA ARG A 87 -6.44 4.92 -1.89
C ARG A 87 -6.26 3.53 -1.30
N ARG A 88 -7.38 2.91 -0.91
CA ARG A 88 -7.44 1.56 -0.37
C ARG A 88 -8.50 0.73 -1.06
N ALA A 89 -8.31 -0.59 -1.08
CA ALA A 89 -9.29 -1.48 -1.68
C ALA A 89 -10.50 -1.60 -0.74
N GLY A 90 -11.68 -1.19 -1.21
CA GLY A 90 -12.95 -1.31 -0.47
C GLY A 90 -13.06 -0.46 0.81
N CYS A 91 -12.13 0.48 1.03
CA CYS A 91 -12.11 1.39 2.18
C CYS A 91 -12.07 2.84 1.68
N GLU A 92 -12.42 3.77 2.55
CA GLU A 92 -12.20 5.21 2.31
C GLU A 92 -10.70 5.51 2.16
N ASP A 93 -10.39 6.68 1.63
CA ASP A 93 -9.02 7.15 1.51
C ASP A 93 -8.36 7.32 2.90
N PHE A 94 -7.04 7.24 2.94
CA PHE A 94 -6.24 7.34 4.17
C PHE A 94 -5.29 8.53 4.10
N ALA A 95 -5.26 9.35 5.14
CA ALA A 95 -4.22 10.36 5.34
C ALA A 95 -3.19 9.80 6.35
N ILE A 96 -1.91 9.83 5.98
CA ILE A 96 -0.84 9.29 6.84
C ILE A 96 -0.56 10.23 8.01
N ASP A 97 -0.79 11.52 7.81
CA ASP A 97 -0.53 12.60 8.75
C ASP A 97 -1.70 12.92 9.69
N SER A 98 -2.83 12.20 9.60
CA SER A 98 -3.98 12.41 10.49
C SER A 98 -3.89 11.61 11.80
N ALA A 99 -2.66 11.39 12.31
CA ALA A 99 -2.38 10.69 13.56
C ALA A 99 -2.19 11.65 14.74
#